data_AF-A0A2G5BFT3-F1
#
_entry.id   AF-A0A2G5BFT3-F1
#
_cell.length_a   1.000
_cell.length_b   1.000
_cell.length_c   1.000
_cell.angle_alpha   90.00
_cell.angle_beta   90.00
_cell.angle_gamma   90.00
#
_symmetry.space_group_name_H-M   'P 1'
#
loop_
_entity.id
_entity.type
_entity.pdbx_description
1 polymer ?
#
loop_
_entity_poly.entity_id
_entity_poly.type
_entity_poly.pdbx_seq_one_letter_code
_entity_poly.pdbx_strand_id
1 'polypeptide(L)'
;RYELMKNILFYRDPRSLPELSNDDLERHLTILRAQNIYKKTTSNQRTAERNRKFAAMASAYEALEKADPRLYEEACKQESNITFPRQMRVPTDTPPIKIWDY
;
A
#
# COMPACT_ATOMS: atom_id res chain seq x y z
N ARG A 1 -24.68 29.70 3.20
CA ARG A 1 -23.86 28.47 3.03
C ARG A 1 -23.02 28.50 1.75
N TYR A 2 -23.63 28.80 0.59
CA TYR A 2 -22.92 28.97 -0.69
C TYR A 2 -21.84 30.06 -0.64
N GLU A 3 -22.17 31.28 -0.20
CA GLU A 3 -21.21 32.38 -0.09
C GLU A 3 -20.06 32.10 0.89
N LEU A 4 -20.30 31.33 1.95
CA LEU A 4 -19.27 30.90 2.90
C LEU A 4 -18.29 29.92 2.25
N MET A 5 -18.80 28.94 1.49
CA MET A 5 -17.97 28.00 0.73
C MET A 5 -17.16 28.74 -0.33
N LYS A 6 -17.79 29.68 -1.05
CA LYS A 6 -17.13 30.51 -2.04
C LYS A 6 -15.99 31.32 -1.42
N ASN A 7 -16.22 31.87 -0.22
CA ASN A 7 -15.21 32.59 0.54
C ASN A 7 -14.05 31.70 0.97
N ILE A 8 -14.32 30.53 1.56
CA ILE A 8 -13.27 29.62 2.01
C ILE A 8 -12.44 29.05 0.85
N LEU A 9 -13.07 28.72 -0.29
CA LEU A 9 -12.41 28.06 -1.40
C LEU A 9 -11.70 29.02 -2.35
N PHE A 10 -12.24 30.24 -2.53
CA PHE A 10 -11.77 31.15 -3.60
C PHE A 10 -11.31 32.51 -3.10
N TYR A 11 -11.79 33.00 -1.95
CA TYR A 11 -11.47 34.35 -1.49
C TYR A 11 -10.51 34.39 -0.31
N ARG A 12 -10.36 33.29 0.43
CA ARG A 12 -9.38 33.18 1.51
C ARG A 12 -8.06 32.71 0.92
N ASP A 13 -7.13 33.64 0.77
CA ASP A 13 -5.76 33.29 0.39
C ASP A 13 -5.15 32.30 1.39
N PRO A 14 -4.40 31.29 0.90
CA PRO A 14 -3.69 30.38 1.78
C PRO A 14 -2.69 31.18 2.62
N ARG A 15 -2.47 30.73 3.85
CA ARG A 15 -1.43 31.32 4.71
C ARG A 15 -0.08 31.24 3.99
N SER A 16 0.62 32.37 3.91
CA SER A 16 1.99 32.39 3.41
C SER A 16 2.88 31.52 4.31
N LEU A 17 3.80 30.81 3.68
CA LEU A 17 4.81 30.05 4.42
C LEU A 17 5.83 31.03 5.03
N PRO A 18 6.36 30.75 6.23
CA PRO A 18 7.44 31.55 6.78
C PRO A 18 8.68 31.41 5.89
N GLU A 19 9.46 32.49 5.78
CA GLU A 19 10.77 32.44 5.13
C GLU A 19 11.69 31.53 5.94
N LEU A 20 12.25 30.51 5.28
CA LEU A 20 13.18 29.57 5.89
C LEU A 20 14.58 30.18 5.88
N SER A 21 15.29 30.10 7.00
CA SER A 21 16.73 30.34 7.02
C SER A 21 17.44 29.29 6.15
N ASN A 22 18.65 29.61 5.67
CA ASN A 22 19.46 28.66 4.90
C ASN A 22 19.71 27.35 5.67
N ASP A 23 19.95 27.42 6.98
CA ASP A 23 20.11 26.23 7.84
C ASP A 23 18.81 25.41 7.94
N ASP A 24 17.66 26.08 8.06
CA ASP A 24 16.36 25.39 8.06
C ASP A 24 16.05 24.74 6.71
N LEU A 25 16.47 25.35 5.60
CA LEU A 25 16.36 24.77 4.27
C LEU A 25 17.22 23.51 4.14
N GLU A 26 18.46 23.53 4.61
CA GLU A 26 19.34 22.35 4.61
C GLU A 26 18.78 21.19 5.44
N ARG A 27 18.23 21.50 6.62
CA ARG A 27 17.53 20.52 7.49
C ARG A 27 16.32 19.94 6.78
N HIS A 28 15.50 20.79 6.15
CA HIS A 28 14.33 20.37 5.40
C HIS A 28 14.70 19.41 4.25
N LEU A 29 15.72 19.75 3.45
CA LEU A 29 16.21 18.91 2.36
C LEU A 29 16.74 17.56 2.86
N THR A 30 17.40 17.56 4.02
CA THR A 30 17.89 16.33 4.66
C THR A 30 16.74 15.42 5.07
N ILE A 31 15.68 15.96 5.70
CA ILE A 31 14.48 15.20 6.08
C ILE A 31 13.81 14.61 4.83
N LEU A 32 13.65 15.40 3.77
CA LEU A 32 13.06 14.93 2.52
C LEU A 32 13.89 13.81 1.88
N ARG A 33 15.21 13.96 1.86
CA ARG A 33 16.12 12.93 1.34
C ARG A 33 15.98 11.63 2.13
N ALA A 34 16.00 11.70 3.46
CA ALA A 34 15.82 10.53 4.31
C ALA A 34 14.46 9.85 4.07
N GLN A 35 13.39 10.64 3.95
CA GLN A 35 12.05 10.11 3.64
C GLN A 35 12.01 9.40 2.28
N ASN A 36 12.65 9.96 1.26
CA ASN A 36 12.72 9.36 -0.07
C ASN A 36 13.50 8.05 -0.07
N ILE A 37 14.63 8.00 0.65
CA ILE A 37 15.41 6.78 0.85
C ILE A 37 14.56 5.71 1.57
N TYR A 38 13.84 6.09 2.63
CA TYR A 38 12.94 5.19 3.35
C TYR A 38 11.83 4.62 2.45
N LYS A 39 11.16 5.47 1.66
CA LYS A 39 10.13 5.04 0.72
C LYS A 39 10.68 4.07 -0.34
N LYS A 40 11.86 4.37 -0.90
CA LYS A 40 12.54 3.51 -1.88
C LYS A 40 12.90 2.15 -1.28
N THR A 41 13.55 2.13 -0.13
CA THR A 41 13.95 0.88 0.56
C THR A 41 12.74 0.03 0.94
N THR A 42 11.68 0.63 1.49
CA THR A 42 10.43 -0.06 1.81
C THR A 42 9.77 -0.67 0.56
N SER A 43 9.71 0.08 -0.53
CA SER A 43 9.16 -0.41 -1.80
C SER A 43 9.96 -1.59 -2.37
N ASN A 44 11.30 -1.48 -2.31
CA ASN A 44 12.21 -2.54 -2.75
C ASN A 44 12.02 -3.82 -1.91
N GLN A 45 11.88 -3.69 -0.58
CA GLN A 45 11.61 -4.81 0.31
C GLN A 45 10.30 -5.52 -0.03
N ARG A 46 9.20 -4.77 -0.21
CA ARG A 46 7.89 -5.33 -0.62
C ARG A 46 7.96 -6.04 -1.97
N THR A 47 8.71 -5.48 -2.92
CA THR A 47 8.92 -6.09 -4.24
C THR A 47 9.75 -7.36 -4.15
N ALA A 48 10.82 -7.36 -3.36
CA ALA A 48 11.63 -8.56 -3.13
C ALA A 48 10.82 -9.67 -2.47
N GLU A 49 9.98 -9.34 -1.48
CA GLU A 49 9.07 -10.30 -0.83
C GLU A 49 8.06 -10.88 -1.83
N ARG A 50 7.42 -10.03 -2.65
CA ARG A 50 6.50 -10.48 -3.70
C ARG A 50 7.18 -11.42 -4.69
N ASN A 51 8.40 -11.10 -5.11
CA ASN A 51 9.19 -11.93 -6.03
C ASN A 51 9.54 -13.29 -5.41
N ARG A 52 9.88 -13.34 -4.11
CA ARG A 52 10.11 -14.60 -3.39
C ARG A 52 8.84 -15.45 -3.34
N LYS A 53 7.70 -14.85 -3.02
CA LYS A 53 6.40 -15.55 -3.00
C LYS A 53 6.07 -16.12 -4.39
N PHE A 54 6.26 -15.32 -5.44
CA PHE A 54 6.06 -15.79 -6.82
C PHE A 54 7.00 -16.94 -7.20
N ALA A 55 8.29 -16.85 -6.87
CA ALA A 55 9.25 -17.92 -7.14
C ALA A 55 8.89 -19.22 -6.43
N ALA A 56 8.44 -19.13 -5.17
CA ALA A 56 7.95 -20.28 -4.42
C ALA A 56 6.70 -20.88 -5.09
N MET A 57 5.72 -20.04 -5.49
CA MET A 57 4.55 -20.50 -6.22
C MET A 57 4.92 -21.19 -7.54
N ALA A 58 5.83 -20.62 -8.33
CA ALA A 58 6.29 -21.21 -9.58
C ALA A 58 6.92 -22.60 -9.36
N SER A 59 7.80 -22.74 -8.36
CA SER A 59 8.39 -24.04 -8.03
C SER A 59 7.36 -25.07 -7.57
N ALA A 60 6.32 -24.64 -6.86
CA ALA A 60 5.23 -25.51 -6.42
C ALA A 60 4.37 -25.98 -7.60
N TYR A 61 4.07 -25.10 -8.57
CA TYR A 61 3.35 -25.47 -9.79
C TYR A 61 4.18 -26.41 -10.67
N GLU A 62 5.49 -26.20 -10.79
CA GLU A 62 6.39 -27.14 -11.50
C GLU A 62 6.39 -28.53 -10.84
N ALA A 63 6.40 -28.59 -9.51
CA ALA A 63 6.28 -29.84 -8.78
C ALA A 63 4.90 -30.50 -8.97
N LEU A 64 3.83 -29.71 -9.01
CA LEU A 64 2.46 -30.19 -9.23
C LEU A 64 2.28 -30.79 -10.62
N GLU A 65 2.81 -30.13 -11.66
CA GLU A 65 2.78 -30.61 -13.05
C GLU A 65 3.44 -31.99 -13.20
N LYS A 66 4.57 -32.20 -12.51
CA LYS A 66 5.29 -33.49 -12.51
C LYS A 66 4.54 -34.58 -11.73
N ALA A 67 3.76 -34.21 -10.72
CA ALA A 67 3.07 -35.16 -9.84
C ALA A 67 1.70 -35.58 -10.40
N ASP A 68 0.85 -34.62 -10.78
CA ASP A 68 -0.48 -34.84 -11.34
C ASP A 68 -0.86 -33.72 -12.35
N PRO A 69 -0.82 -34.02 -13.66
CA PRO A 69 -1.19 -33.06 -14.70
C PRO A 69 -2.63 -32.54 -14.59
N ARG A 70 -3.57 -33.35 -14.06
CA ARG A 70 -4.97 -32.95 -13.94
C ARG A 70 -5.14 -31.87 -12.87
N LEU A 71 -4.49 -32.03 -11.72
CA LEU A 71 -4.52 -31.02 -10.67
C LEU A 71 -3.84 -29.72 -11.09
N TYR A 72 -2.77 -29.82 -11.88
CA TYR A 72 -2.11 -28.66 -12.47
C TYR A 72 -3.06 -27.91 -13.42
N GLU A 73 -3.77 -28.62 -14.31
CA GLU A 73 -4.75 -28.01 -15.21
C GLU A 73 -5.85 -27.28 -14.44
N GLU A 74 -6.45 -27.91 -13.41
CA GLU A 74 -7.46 -27.28 -12.56
C GLU A 74 -6.92 -26.04 -11.82
N ALA A 75 -5.70 -26.11 -11.28
CA ALA A 75 -5.10 -25.00 -10.54
C ALA A 75 -4.71 -23.80 -11.43
N CYS A 76 -4.54 -24.02 -12.74
CA CYS A 76 -4.29 -22.97 -13.72
C CYS A 76 -5.59 -22.32 -14.25
N LYS A 77 -6.77 -22.86 -13.93
CA LYS A 77 -8.04 -22.26 -14.34
C LYS A 77 -8.26 -20.95 -13.61
N GLN A 78 -8.45 -19.88 -14.38
CA GLN A 78 -8.79 -18.57 -13.83
C GLN A 78 -10.27 -18.53 -13.50
N GLU A 79 -10.61 -18.36 -12.22
CA GLU A 79 -11.99 -18.08 -11.83
C GLU A 79 -12.34 -16.63 -12.17
N SER A 80 -13.47 -16.43 -12.85
CA SER A 80 -13.92 -15.12 -13.33
C SER A 80 -14.47 -14.21 -12.22
N ASN A 81 -14.83 -14.77 -11.06
CA ASN A 81 -15.60 -14.08 -10.02
C ASN A 81 -14.87 -13.97 -8.67
N ILE A 82 -13.53 -14.00 -8.66
CA ILE A 82 -12.76 -13.88 -7.41
C ILE A 82 -12.91 -12.46 -6.85
N THR A 83 -13.62 -12.33 -5.72
CA THR A 83 -13.77 -11.08 -4.97
C THR A 83 -13.33 -11.31 -3.52
N PHE A 84 -12.68 -10.31 -2.92
CA PHE A 84 -12.35 -10.37 -1.51
C PHE A 84 -13.62 -10.42 -0.64
N PRO A 85 -13.66 -11.29 0.38
CA PRO A 85 -14.82 -11.39 1.26
C PRO A 85 -14.99 -10.09 2.06
N ARG A 86 -16.23 -9.64 2.24
CA ARG A 86 -16.54 -8.38 2.97
C ARG A 86 -16.11 -8.43 4.44
N GLN A 87 -15.99 -9.63 4.99
CA GLN A 87 -15.52 -9.90 6.34
C GLN A 87 -14.02 -9.56 6.51
N MET A 88 -13.24 -9.54 5.41
CA MET A 88 -11.84 -9.11 5.43
C MET A 88 -11.78 -7.57 5.45
N ARG A 89 -11.86 -7.02 6.66
CA ARG A 89 -11.89 -5.58 6.89
C ARG A 89 -10.50 -4.95 6.74
N VAL A 90 -10.47 -3.67 6.38
CA VAL A 90 -9.24 -2.86 6.42
C VAL A 90 -8.83 -2.68 7.89
N PRO A 91 -7.54 -2.85 8.23
CA PRO A 91 -7.04 -2.61 9.58
C PRO A 91 -7.34 -1.19 10.07
N THR A 92 -7.61 -1.06 11.37
CA THR A 92 -7.89 0.21 12.05
C THR A 92 -6.79 0.51 13.05
N ASP A 93 -6.54 1.79 13.35
CA ASP A 93 -5.46 2.22 14.26
C ASP A 93 -5.65 1.68 15.69
N THR A 94 -6.89 1.59 16.15
CA THR A 94 -7.25 1.00 17.45
C THR A 94 -8.24 -0.14 17.26
N PRO A 95 -8.09 -1.26 18.00
CA PRO A 95 -8.96 -2.40 17.82
C PRO A 95 -10.39 -2.11 18.31
N PRO A 96 -11.41 -2.82 17.79
CA PRO A 96 -12.77 -2.74 18.30
C PRO A 96 -12.90 -3.39 19.69
N ILE A 97 -14.00 -3.07 20.40
CA ILE A 97 -14.32 -3.62 21.73
C ILE A 97 -14.32 -5.16 21.72
N LYS A 98 -14.92 -5.76 20.68
CA LYS A 98 -14.84 -7.20 20.40
C LYS A 98 -13.87 -7.41 19.23
N ILE A 99 -12.66 -7.88 19.53
CA ILE A 99 -11.56 -8.02 18.56
C ILE A 99 -11.83 -9.15 17.56
N TRP A 100 -12.36 -10.27 18.04
CA TRP A 100 -12.60 -11.47 17.25
C TRP A 100 -13.95 -12.10 17.60
N ASP A 101 -14.62 -12.66 16.59
CA ASP A 101 -15.81 -13.48 16.76
C ASP A 101 -15.39 -14.95 16.58
N TYR A 102 -15.39 -15.71 17.67
CA TYR A 102 -14.96 -17.11 17.70
C TYR A 102 -16.04 -18.06 17.22
#